data_AF-A0A1G1R384-F1
#
_entry.id   AF-A0A1G1R384-F1
#
_cell.length_a   1.000
_cell.length_b   1.000
_cell.length_c   1.000
_cell.angle_alpha   90.00
_cell.angle_beta   90.00
_cell.angle_gamma   90.00
#
_symmetry.space_group_name_H-M   'P 1'
#
loop_
_entity.id
_entity.type
_entity.pdbx_description
1 polymer ?
#
loop_
_entity_poly.entity_id
_entity_poly.type
_entity_poly.pdbx_seq_one_letter_code
_entity_poly.pdbx_strand_id
1 'polypeptide(L)'
;MKIIDEKGKLFGRINVIDFLVLLFFLGLTPMFYFGYKIFNKKPPQNTPAAIVEAPKTFIETELNFILNKLEPETAQLILKGDREVNEKGEVIAEIISLGKAIPVAYEIDLGNQQKLIKDDPVLKKIPALLKIKAEFKDNVLYYKEKPIKINSVIDFITAKYKLEALYPSVAGAIAASETGDKIKDTLMPLEQKISLLNQEIGILKERIRMIESSQGEIKQKQKQK
;
A
#
# COMPACT_ATOMS: atom_id res chain seq x y z
N MET A 1 30.43 67.97 -27.58
CA MET A 1 31.67 67.28 -27.13
C MET A 1 31.68 65.89 -27.76
N LYS A 2 32.77 65.49 -28.45
CA LYS A 2 32.93 64.10 -28.91
C LYS A 2 33.16 63.22 -27.67
N ILE A 3 32.33 62.19 -27.48
CA ILE A 3 32.38 61.29 -26.31
C ILE A 3 33.55 60.30 -26.43
N ILE A 4 33.95 59.98 -27.66
CA ILE A 4 35.06 59.10 -28.01
C ILE A 4 36.09 59.91 -28.78
N ASP A 5 37.33 59.87 -28.31
CA ASP A 5 38.47 60.50 -28.96
C ASP A 5 38.99 59.63 -30.12
N GLU A 6 39.73 60.22 -31.05
CA GLU A 6 40.24 59.57 -32.28
C GLU A 6 41.19 58.39 -31.98
N LYS A 7 41.70 58.33 -30.75
CA LYS A 7 42.52 57.23 -30.22
C LYS A 7 41.71 56.14 -29.52
N GLY A 8 40.38 56.15 -29.62
CA GLY A 8 39.50 55.14 -29.02
C GLY A 8 39.38 55.23 -27.50
N LYS A 9 39.51 56.45 -26.93
CA LYS A 9 39.38 56.71 -25.48
C LYS A 9 38.04 57.38 -25.16
N LEU A 10 37.34 56.85 -24.16
CA LEU A 10 36.12 57.42 -23.59
C LEU A 10 36.52 58.57 -22.65
N PHE A 11 36.03 59.78 -22.92
CA PHE A 11 36.35 61.00 -22.15
C PHE A 11 37.88 61.26 -21.96
N GLY A 12 38.72 60.78 -22.88
CA GLY A 12 40.18 60.95 -22.83
C GLY A 12 40.92 60.21 -21.69
N ARG A 13 40.19 59.55 -20.79
CA ARG A 13 40.77 58.92 -19.57
C ARG A 13 40.82 57.39 -19.62
N ILE A 14 39.82 56.75 -20.22
CA ILE A 14 39.66 55.28 -20.20
C ILE A 14 39.60 54.78 -21.64
N ASN A 15 40.26 53.66 -21.96
CA ASN A 15 40.12 53.05 -23.28
C ASN A 15 38.71 52.48 -23.43
N VAL A 16 38.10 52.64 -24.61
CA VAL A 16 36.73 52.16 -24.86
C VAL A 16 36.62 50.65 -24.67
N ILE A 17 37.68 49.90 -25.00
CA ILE A 17 37.74 48.44 -24.82
C ILE A 17 37.70 48.08 -23.33
N ASP A 18 38.50 48.74 -22.48
CA ASP A 18 38.50 48.49 -21.04
C ASP A 18 37.14 48.84 -20.40
N PHE A 19 36.49 49.89 -20.89
CA PHE A 19 35.13 50.25 -20.45
C PHE A 19 34.09 49.18 -20.82
N LEU A 20 34.17 48.61 -22.03
CA LEU A 20 33.29 47.51 -22.47
C LEU A 20 33.52 46.24 -21.65
N VAL A 21 34.77 45.91 -21.37
CA VAL A 21 35.13 44.77 -20.52
C VAL A 21 34.61 44.96 -19.09
N LEU A 22 34.73 46.17 -18.53
CA LEU A 22 34.21 46.49 -17.21
C LEU A 22 32.68 46.41 -17.17
N LEU A 23 32.00 46.90 -18.21
CA LEU A 23 30.54 46.79 -18.36
C LEU A 23 30.10 45.32 -18.44
N PHE A 24 30.87 44.48 -19.14
CA PHE A 24 30.62 43.05 -19.25
C PHE A 24 30.74 42.34 -17.90
N PHE A 25 31.78 42.63 -17.11
CA PHE A 25 31.90 42.08 -15.75
C PHE A 25 30.80 42.57 -14.81
N LEU A 26 30.36 43.83 -14.96
CA LEU A 26 29.24 44.38 -14.21
C LEU A 26 27.90 43.72 -14.58
N GLY A 27 27.73 43.30 -15.84
CA GLY A 27 26.57 42.53 -16.30
C GLY A 27 26.57 41.08 -15.81
N LEU A 28 27.75 40.49 -15.62
CA LEU A 28 27.89 39.12 -15.10
C LEU A 28 27.61 39.02 -13.59
N THR A 29 27.84 40.09 -12.83
CA THR A 29 27.68 40.09 -11.36
C THR A 29 26.26 39.66 -10.90
N PRO A 30 25.15 40.19 -11.44
CA PRO A 30 23.82 39.70 -11.11
C PRO A 30 23.61 38.25 -11.56
N MET A 31 24.16 37.83 -12.70
CA MET A 31 24.02 36.45 -13.20
C MET A 31 24.65 35.43 -12.25
N PHE A 32 25.86 35.72 -11.73
CA PHE A 32 26.49 34.88 -10.73
C PHE A 32 25.77 34.93 -9.37
N TYR A 33 25.31 36.11 -8.94
CA TYR A 33 24.57 36.26 -7.68
C TYR A 33 23.23 35.50 -7.69
N PHE A 34 22.44 35.62 -8.77
CA PHE A 34 21.17 34.91 -8.92
C PHE A 34 21.39 33.42 -9.23
N GLY A 35 22.38 33.07 -10.05
CA GLY A 35 22.74 31.68 -10.34
C GLY A 35 23.15 30.91 -9.09
N TYR A 36 24.02 31.50 -8.27
CA TYR A 36 24.44 30.93 -6.98
C TYR A 36 23.25 30.79 -6.02
N LYS A 37 22.36 31.79 -5.97
CA LYS A 37 21.13 31.73 -5.16
C LYS A 37 20.16 30.64 -5.63
N ILE A 38 20.12 30.31 -6.92
CA ILE A 38 19.26 29.24 -7.44
C ILE A 38 19.87 27.87 -7.19
N PHE A 39 21.18 27.70 -7.39
CA PHE A 39 21.87 26.43 -7.18
C PHE A 39 22.02 26.04 -5.70
N ASN A 40 22.17 27.02 -4.79
CA ASN A 40 22.34 26.76 -3.36
C ASN A 40 21.05 26.89 -2.54
N LYS A 41 19.92 27.18 -3.19
CA LYS A 41 18.63 26.85 -2.58
C LYS A 41 18.55 25.32 -2.55
N LYS A 42 18.81 24.74 -1.38
CA LYS A 42 18.24 23.43 -1.05
C LYS A 42 16.76 23.49 -1.47
N PRO A 43 16.24 22.46 -2.15
CA PRO A 43 14.85 22.46 -2.59
C PRO A 43 14.00 22.86 -1.38
N PRO A 44 13.06 23.80 -1.52
CA PRO A 44 12.18 24.18 -0.43
C PRO A 44 11.58 22.90 0.14
N GLN A 45 11.98 22.55 1.36
CA GLN A 45 11.58 21.35 2.07
C GLN A 45 10.11 21.45 2.54
N ASN A 46 9.32 22.28 1.86
CA ASN A 46 7.92 22.63 2.10
C ASN A 46 7.16 22.96 0.81
N THR A 47 7.74 22.75 -0.38
CA THR A 47 6.89 22.54 -1.55
C THR A 47 6.55 21.05 -1.51
N PRO A 48 5.27 20.65 -1.35
CA PRO A 48 4.94 19.25 -1.57
C PRO A 48 5.47 18.95 -2.95
N ALA A 49 6.44 18.04 -3.03
CA ALA A 49 6.75 17.40 -4.28
C ALA A 49 5.39 17.10 -4.90
N ALA A 50 5.17 17.50 -6.14
CA ALA A 50 4.29 16.71 -6.96
C ALA A 50 4.94 15.32 -6.92
N ILE A 51 4.55 14.55 -5.91
CA ILE A 51 4.65 13.12 -5.92
C ILE A 51 3.97 12.86 -7.23
N VAL A 52 4.75 12.48 -8.23
CA VAL A 52 4.19 11.67 -9.30
C VAL A 52 3.79 10.41 -8.54
N GLU A 53 2.64 10.49 -7.86
CA GLU A 53 1.99 9.35 -7.25
C GLU A 53 1.85 8.43 -8.45
N ALA A 54 2.59 7.31 -8.41
CA ALA A 54 2.31 6.21 -9.31
C ALA A 54 0.78 6.07 -9.31
N PRO A 55 0.13 6.07 -10.50
CA PRO A 55 -1.30 6.20 -10.60
C PRO A 55 -1.96 5.22 -9.63
N LYS A 56 -2.61 5.76 -8.59
CA LYS A 56 -3.25 4.97 -7.55
C LYS A 56 -4.25 4.06 -8.22
N THR A 57 -3.92 2.78 -8.29
CA THR A 57 -4.74 1.80 -8.97
C THR A 57 -5.77 1.32 -7.96
N PHE A 58 -6.96 1.90 -8.01
CA PHE A 58 -8.08 1.42 -7.22
C PHE A 58 -8.72 0.23 -7.93
N ILE A 59 -8.90 -0.86 -7.19
CA ILE A 59 -9.63 -2.03 -7.65
C ILE A 59 -10.86 -2.24 -6.78
N GLU A 60 -11.95 -2.70 -7.40
CA GLU A 60 -13.11 -3.20 -6.67
C GLU A 60 -12.92 -4.70 -6.44
N THR A 61 -13.02 -5.13 -5.19
CA THR A 61 -12.85 -6.54 -4.81
C THR A 61 -13.83 -6.94 -3.71
N GLU A 62 -14.20 -8.20 -3.69
CA GLU A 62 -15.11 -8.78 -2.69
C GLU A 62 -14.28 -9.61 -1.70
N LEU A 63 -14.32 -9.24 -0.43
CA LEU A 63 -13.55 -9.88 0.62
C LEU A 63 -14.44 -10.24 1.80
N ASN A 64 -14.16 -11.40 2.40
CA ASN A 64 -14.82 -11.82 3.63
C ASN A 64 -14.21 -11.11 4.82
N PHE A 65 -15.05 -10.51 5.66
CA PHE A 65 -14.67 -9.92 6.93
C PHE A 65 -15.54 -10.49 8.06
N ILE A 66 -15.05 -10.34 9.29
CA ILE A 66 -15.82 -10.59 10.50
C ILE A 66 -16.07 -9.24 11.15
N LEU A 67 -17.33 -8.80 11.13
CA LEU A 67 -17.76 -7.63 11.89
C LEU A 67 -17.73 -8.02 13.37
N ASN A 68 -16.76 -7.53 14.13
CA ASN A 68 -16.48 -8.02 15.48
C ASN A 68 -16.90 -7.01 16.55
N LYS A 69 -17.07 -7.47 17.80
CA LYS A 69 -17.44 -6.64 18.96
C LYS A 69 -18.74 -5.86 18.74
N LEU A 70 -19.75 -6.49 18.18
CA LEU A 70 -21.04 -5.89 17.93
C LEU A 70 -21.95 -6.03 19.15
N GLU A 71 -22.45 -4.92 19.65
CA GLU A 71 -23.54 -4.93 20.63
C GLU A 71 -24.82 -5.47 19.98
N PRO A 72 -25.73 -6.11 20.76
CA PRO A 72 -26.96 -6.69 20.23
C PRO A 72 -27.86 -5.71 19.47
N GLU A 73 -27.85 -4.43 19.85
CA GLU A 73 -28.62 -3.37 19.20
C GLU A 73 -28.00 -3.03 17.83
N THR A 74 -26.69 -2.73 17.80
CA THR A 74 -25.94 -2.47 16.56
C THR A 74 -26.02 -3.64 15.58
N ALA A 75 -25.93 -4.88 16.07
CA ALA A 75 -26.02 -6.09 15.26
C ALA A 75 -27.36 -6.21 14.48
N GLN A 76 -28.45 -5.66 15.02
CA GLN A 76 -29.78 -5.66 14.36
C GLN A 76 -29.93 -4.55 13.32
N LEU A 77 -29.14 -3.49 13.43
CA LEU A 77 -29.17 -2.36 12.50
C LEU A 77 -28.40 -2.63 11.21
N ILE A 78 -27.47 -3.59 11.23
CA ILE A 78 -26.64 -3.97 10.09
C ILE A 78 -27.48 -4.75 9.09
N LEU A 79 -27.62 -4.21 7.90
CA LEU A 79 -28.38 -4.81 6.82
C LEU A 79 -27.51 -5.05 5.58
N LYS A 80 -27.90 -6.06 4.80
CA LYS A 80 -27.35 -6.26 3.46
C LYS A 80 -27.64 -5.01 2.62
N GLY A 81 -26.63 -4.52 1.93
CA GLY A 81 -26.69 -3.30 1.11
C GLY A 81 -26.37 -2.02 1.87
N ASP A 82 -26.02 -2.07 3.17
CA ASP A 82 -25.47 -0.90 3.85
C ASP A 82 -24.12 -0.50 3.22
N ARG A 83 -23.93 0.81 3.04
CA ARG A 83 -22.82 1.39 2.28
C ARG A 83 -22.01 2.37 3.11
N GLU A 84 -20.73 2.34 2.86
CA GLU A 84 -19.79 3.35 3.31
C GLU A 84 -19.45 4.29 2.16
N VAL A 85 -19.53 5.59 2.44
CA VAL A 85 -19.36 6.66 1.47
C VAL A 85 -18.20 7.54 1.89
N ASN A 86 -17.33 7.91 0.96
CA ASN A 86 -16.21 8.82 1.23
C ASN A 86 -16.66 10.30 1.27
N GLU A 87 -15.72 11.20 1.58
CA GLU A 87 -15.99 12.65 1.64
C GLU A 87 -16.52 13.24 0.31
N LYS A 88 -16.27 12.56 -0.82
CA LYS A 88 -16.73 12.97 -2.15
C LYS A 88 -18.11 12.42 -2.51
N GLY A 89 -18.75 11.65 -1.64
CA GLY A 89 -20.02 11.01 -1.93
C GLY A 89 -19.91 9.70 -2.72
N GLU A 90 -18.71 9.18 -2.97
CA GLU A 90 -18.51 7.90 -3.65
C GLU A 90 -18.62 6.73 -2.67
N VAL A 91 -19.29 5.66 -3.09
CA VAL A 91 -19.34 4.40 -2.33
C VAL A 91 -17.97 3.73 -2.37
N ILE A 92 -17.36 3.53 -1.20
CA ILE A 92 -16.05 2.88 -1.07
C ILE A 92 -16.13 1.48 -0.46
N ALA A 93 -17.25 1.15 0.20
CA ALA A 93 -17.55 -0.22 0.62
C ALA A 93 -19.05 -0.48 0.70
N GLU A 94 -19.47 -1.71 0.46
CA GLU A 94 -20.86 -2.17 0.51
C GLU A 94 -20.94 -3.58 1.10
N ILE A 95 -21.92 -3.81 1.98
CA ILE A 95 -22.21 -5.14 2.51
C ILE A 95 -23.01 -5.94 1.48
N ILE A 96 -22.38 -6.93 0.86
CA ILE A 96 -23.01 -7.79 -0.15
C ILE A 96 -23.77 -8.95 0.47
N SER A 97 -23.25 -9.50 1.58
CA SER A 97 -23.86 -10.62 2.29
C SER A 97 -23.54 -10.58 3.77
N LEU A 98 -24.46 -11.09 4.58
CA LEU A 98 -24.33 -11.24 6.03
C LEU A 98 -24.57 -12.70 6.41
N GLY A 99 -23.71 -13.25 7.26
CA GLY A 99 -23.93 -14.51 7.96
C GLY A 99 -24.74 -14.32 9.23
N LYS A 100 -24.87 -15.38 10.03
CA LYS A 100 -25.57 -15.31 11.32
C LYS A 100 -24.72 -14.63 12.39
N ALA A 101 -25.38 -13.86 13.25
CA ALA A 101 -24.77 -13.28 14.43
C ALA A 101 -24.48 -14.38 15.46
N ILE A 102 -23.20 -14.54 15.79
CA ILE A 102 -22.72 -15.54 16.77
C ILE A 102 -22.00 -14.83 17.92
N PRO A 103 -22.01 -15.37 19.14
CA PRO A 103 -21.26 -14.80 20.26
C PRO A 103 -19.75 -14.72 19.97
N VAL A 104 -19.08 -13.71 20.53
CA VAL A 104 -17.62 -13.64 20.53
C VAL A 104 -17.10 -14.65 21.57
N ALA A 105 -16.18 -15.52 21.21
CA ALA A 105 -15.53 -16.42 22.16
C ALA A 105 -14.23 -15.81 22.67
N TYR A 106 -13.96 -15.94 23.96
CA TYR A 106 -12.71 -15.55 24.60
C TYR A 106 -12.08 -16.72 25.35
N GLU A 107 -10.76 -16.67 25.48
CA GLU A 107 -9.97 -17.69 26.16
C GLU A 107 -9.58 -17.20 27.56
N ILE A 108 -9.87 -18.00 28.57
CA ILE A 108 -9.44 -17.80 29.95
C ILE A 108 -8.32 -18.80 30.23
N ASP A 109 -7.13 -18.30 30.52
CA ASP A 109 -6.04 -19.12 31.03
C ASP A 109 -6.27 -19.40 32.51
N LEU A 110 -6.47 -20.67 32.86
CA LEU A 110 -6.69 -21.14 34.24
C LEU A 110 -5.38 -21.51 34.94
N GLY A 111 -4.23 -21.33 34.27
CA GLY A 111 -2.95 -21.87 34.70
C GLY A 111 -2.82 -23.37 34.40
N ASN A 112 -1.64 -23.95 34.67
CA ASN A 112 -1.35 -25.38 34.43
C ASN A 112 -1.64 -25.86 33.00
N GLN A 113 -1.43 -25.00 31.99
CA GLN A 113 -1.72 -25.28 30.57
C GLN A 113 -3.21 -25.58 30.28
N GLN A 114 -4.12 -25.25 31.21
CA GLN A 114 -5.56 -25.41 31.00
C GLN A 114 -6.15 -24.09 30.50
N LYS A 115 -6.82 -24.17 29.36
CA LYS A 115 -7.48 -23.04 28.69
C LYS A 115 -8.97 -23.31 28.63
N LEU A 116 -9.77 -22.37 29.12
CA LEU A 116 -11.22 -22.44 29.05
C LEU A 116 -11.70 -21.45 27.99
N ILE A 117 -12.40 -21.94 26.98
CA ILE A 117 -13.07 -21.09 25.99
C ILE A 117 -14.47 -20.80 26.50
N LYS A 118 -14.83 -19.52 26.57
CA LYS A 118 -16.15 -19.08 27.00
C LYS A 118 -16.72 -18.07 26.01
N ASP A 119 -18.02 -18.15 25.78
CA ASP A 119 -18.73 -17.20 24.95
C ASP A 119 -19.03 -15.91 25.74
N ASP A 120 -18.86 -14.78 25.06
CA ASP A 120 -19.26 -13.47 25.55
C ASP A 120 -20.79 -13.39 25.54
N PRO A 121 -21.43 -13.06 26.69
CA PRO A 121 -22.88 -13.04 26.79
C PRO A 121 -23.52 -11.86 26.04
N VAL A 122 -22.75 -10.83 25.66
CA VAL A 122 -23.25 -9.59 25.08
C VAL A 122 -22.71 -9.38 23.67
N LEU A 123 -21.40 -9.50 23.49
CA LEU A 123 -20.74 -9.17 22.23
C LEU A 123 -20.98 -10.27 21.20
N LYS A 124 -21.40 -9.83 20.02
CA LYS A 124 -21.61 -10.68 18.85
C LYS A 124 -20.57 -10.36 17.78
N LYS A 125 -20.38 -11.32 16.90
CA LYS A 125 -19.68 -11.16 15.63
C LYS A 125 -20.58 -11.60 14.49
N ILE A 126 -20.50 -10.90 13.37
CA ILE A 126 -21.25 -11.21 12.15
C ILE A 126 -20.25 -11.39 11.00
N PRO A 127 -20.14 -12.60 10.46
CA PRO A 127 -19.48 -12.86 9.18
C PRO A 127 -20.13 -12.04 8.07
N ALA A 128 -19.36 -11.37 7.23
CA ALA A 128 -19.91 -10.54 6.17
C ALA A 128 -19.01 -10.56 4.93
N LEU A 129 -19.63 -10.57 3.74
CA LEU A 129 -18.94 -10.34 2.47
C LEU A 129 -19.07 -8.86 2.14
N LEU A 130 -17.93 -8.16 2.08
CA LEU A 130 -17.89 -6.73 1.75
C LEU A 130 -17.28 -6.57 0.37
N LYS A 131 -17.95 -5.80 -0.48
CA LYS A 131 -17.37 -5.26 -1.70
C LYS A 131 -16.68 -3.96 -1.32
N ILE A 132 -15.37 -3.87 -1.52
CA ILE A 132 -14.57 -2.70 -1.15
C ILE A 132 -13.81 -2.16 -2.37
N LYS A 133 -13.64 -0.84 -2.38
CA LYS A 133 -12.73 -0.14 -3.28
C LYS A 133 -11.39 0.00 -2.56
N ALA A 134 -10.43 -0.85 -2.94
CA ALA A 134 -9.11 -0.90 -2.32
C ALA A 134 -8.05 -0.34 -3.27
N GLU A 135 -7.05 0.35 -2.72
CA GLU A 135 -5.86 0.77 -3.46
C GLU A 135 -4.89 -0.41 -3.53
N PHE A 136 -4.49 -0.81 -4.73
CA PHE A 136 -3.47 -1.83 -4.92
C PHE A 136 -2.11 -1.16 -5.10
N LYS A 137 -1.24 -1.32 -4.10
CA LYS A 137 0.10 -0.72 -4.06
C LYS A 137 1.09 -1.71 -3.48
N ASP A 138 2.27 -1.83 -4.11
CA ASP A 138 3.36 -2.70 -3.64
C ASP A 138 2.91 -4.16 -3.40
N ASN A 139 2.02 -4.67 -4.27
CA ASN A 139 1.43 -6.02 -4.19
C ASN A 139 0.57 -6.27 -2.93
N VAL A 140 0.09 -5.20 -2.28
CA VAL A 140 -0.77 -5.24 -1.09
C VAL A 140 -2.01 -4.39 -1.34
N LEU A 141 -3.17 -4.86 -0.85
CA LEU A 141 -4.41 -4.08 -0.88
C LEU A 141 -4.47 -3.15 0.33
N TYR A 142 -4.87 -1.90 0.09
CA TYR A 142 -5.06 -0.90 1.13
C TYR A 142 -6.50 -0.41 1.13
N TYR A 143 -7.09 -0.33 2.32
CA TYR A 143 -8.38 0.30 2.56
C TYR A 143 -8.19 1.53 3.42
N LYS A 144 -8.48 2.73 2.89
CA LYS A 144 -8.29 4.02 3.60
C LYS A 144 -6.92 4.10 4.29
N GLU A 145 -5.86 3.81 3.53
CA GLU A 145 -4.46 3.81 4.01
C GLU A 145 -4.05 2.63 4.92
N LYS A 146 -4.99 1.78 5.35
CA LYS A 146 -4.67 0.57 6.14
C LYS A 146 -4.44 -0.63 5.22
N PRO A 147 -3.30 -1.34 5.32
CA PRO A 147 -3.08 -2.54 4.54
C PRO A 147 -4.00 -3.68 5.01
N ILE A 148 -4.67 -4.33 4.07
CA ILE A 148 -5.48 -5.52 4.31
C ILE A 148 -4.55 -6.73 4.34
N LYS A 149 -4.25 -7.17 5.56
CA LYS A 149 -3.46 -8.37 5.86
C LYS A 149 -4.26 -9.30 6.75
N ILE A 150 -3.87 -10.57 6.84
CA ILE A 150 -4.50 -11.53 7.74
C ILE A 150 -4.51 -10.96 9.16
N ASN A 151 -5.68 -11.01 9.80
CA ASN A 151 -5.98 -10.43 11.13
C ASN A 151 -5.88 -8.90 11.22
N SER A 152 -5.80 -8.18 10.10
CA SER A 152 -5.94 -6.73 10.09
C SER A 152 -7.38 -6.32 10.33
N VAL A 153 -7.57 -5.15 10.95
CA VAL A 153 -8.89 -4.57 11.22
C VAL A 153 -9.04 -3.30 10.39
N ILE A 154 -10.18 -3.18 9.72
CA ILE A 154 -10.59 -1.97 9.00
C ILE A 154 -11.80 -1.34 9.69
N ASP A 155 -11.91 -0.02 9.59
CA ASP A 155 -13.06 0.71 10.09
C ASP A 155 -14.11 0.82 8.98
N PHE A 156 -15.30 0.27 9.23
CA PHE A 156 -16.45 0.39 8.35
C PHE A 156 -17.46 1.36 8.97
N ILE A 157 -17.68 2.49 8.30
CA ILE A 157 -18.50 3.59 8.80
C ILE A 157 -19.68 3.80 7.84
N THR A 158 -20.89 3.75 8.38
CA THR A 158 -22.12 4.06 7.65
C THR A 158 -22.76 5.31 8.25
N ALA A 159 -23.86 5.77 7.66
CA ALA A 159 -24.66 6.85 8.25
C ALA A 159 -25.31 6.45 9.60
N LYS A 160 -25.43 5.15 9.90
CA LYS A 160 -26.15 4.63 11.07
C LYS A 160 -25.22 4.19 12.19
N TYR A 161 -24.03 3.67 11.86
CA TYR A 161 -23.12 3.05 12.81
C TYR A 161 -21.68 3.05 12.32
N LYS A 162 -20.75 2.83 13.26
CA LYS A 162 -19.33 2.60 13.00
C LYS A 162 -18.92 1.30 13.67
N LEU A 163 -18.18 0.46 12.95
CA LEU A 163 -17.71 -0.83 13.47
C LEU A 163 -16.32 -1.22 12.95
N GLU A 164 -15.72 -2.17 13.65
CA GLU A 164 -14.46 -2.82 13.29
C GLU A 164 -14.74 -4.10 12.49
N ALA A 165 -14.20 -4.19 11.27
CA ALA A 165 -14.26 -5.38 10.44
C ALA A 165 -12.87 -6.04 10.39
N LEU A 166 -12.78 -7.25 10.94
CA LEU A 166 -11.56 -8.05 10.96
C LEU A 166 -11.44 -8.86 9.67
N TYR A 167 -10.31 -8.76 8.97
CA TYR A 167 -9.99 -9.64 7.85
C TYR A 167 -9.47 -10.98 8.40
N PRO A 168 -10.25 -12.08 8.31
CA PRO A 168 -9.90 -13.32 8.97
C PRO A 168 -8.78 -14.06 8.22
N SER A 169 -8.10 -14.96 8.93
CA SER A 169 -7.33 -16.01 8.27
C SER A 169 -8.25 -16.99 7.54
N VAL A 170 -7.70 -17.82 6.64
CA VAL A 170 -8.47 -18.86 5.93
C VAL A 170 -9.26 -19.75 6.89
N ALA A 171 -8.66 -20.15 8.03
CA ALA A 171 -9.35 -20.88 9.08
C ALA A 171 -10.48 -20.08 9.75
N GLY A 172 -10.26 -18.78 9.97
CA GLY A 172 -11.27 -17.87 10.53
C GLY A 172 -12.45 -17.62 9.59
N ALA A 173 -12.22 -17.58 8.27
CA ALA A 173 -13.27 -17.43 7.26
C ALA A 173 -14.17 -18.67 7.17
N ILE A 174 -13.60 -19.87 7.33
CA ILE A 174 -14.34 -21.14 7.32
C ILE A 174 -15.22 -21.26 8.57
N ALA A 175 -14.73 -20.90 9.75
CA ALA A 175 -15.50 -20.94 11.00
C ALA A 175 -16.66 -19.93 11.04
N ALA A 176 -16.60 -18.90 10.19
CA ALA A 176 -17.58 -17.83 10.08
C ALA A 176 -18.64 -18.09 8.98
N SER A 177 -18.47 -19.07 8.10
CA SER A 177 -19.47 -19.38 7.07
C SER A 177 -20.38 -20.53 7.49
N GLU A 178 -21.70 -20.35 7.39
CA GLU A 178 -22.69 -21.43 7.63
C GLU A 178 -22.56 -22.60 6.65
N THR A 179 -21.78 -22.42 5.58
CA THR A 179 -21.46 -23.43 4.58
C THR A 179 -20.17 -24.18 4.92
N GLY A 180 -19.83 -24.30 6.21
CA GLY A 180 -18.58 -24.89 6.70
C GLY A 180 -18.28 -26.28 6.13
N ASP A 181 -19.29 -27.13 5.96
CA ASP A 181 -19.08 -28.49 5.44
C ASP A 181 -18.76 -28.54 3.94
N LYS A 182 -19.51 -27.84 3.08
CA LYS A 182 -19.22 -27.85 1.63
C LYS A 182 -17.94 -27.11 1.27
N ILE A 183 -17.60 -26.07 2.02
CA ILE A 183 -16.39 -25.27 1.82
C ILE A 183 -15.16 -26.09 2.21
N LYS A 184 -15.21 -26.83 3.33
CA LYS A 184 -14.13 -27.71 3.81
C LYS A 184 -13.83 -28.84 2.82
N ASP A 185 -14.87 -29.42 2.21
CA ASP A 185 -14.73 -30.43 1.16
C ASP A 185 -14.06 -29.89 -0.11
N THR A 186 -14.21 -28.61 -0.45
CA THR A 186 -13.51 -27.97 -1.59
C THR A 186 -12.13 -27.41 -1.26
N LEU A 187 -11.86 -27.03 -0.01
CA LEU A 187 -10.58 -26.44 0.41
C LEU A 187 -9.51 -27.46 0.78
N MET A 188 -9.89 -28.61 1.34
CA MET A 188 -8.92 -29.68 1.63
C MET A 188 -8.19 -30.17 0.35
N PRO A 189 -8.88 -30.34 -0.80
CA PRO A 189 -8.22 -30.58 -2.09
C PRO A 189 -7.38 -29.40 -2.58
N LEU A 190 -7.75 -28.16 -2.23
CA LEU A 190 -7.02 -26.97 -2.66
C LEU A 190 -5.72 -26.78 -1.87
N GLU A 191 -5.73 -27.04 -0.57
CA GLU A 191 -4.52 -27.07 0.27
C GLU A 191 -3.57 -28.19 -0.16
N GLN A 192 -4.10 -29.37 -0.49
CA GLN A 192 -3.33 -30.46 -1.10
C GLN A 192 -2.70 -30.03 -2.43
N LYS A 193 -3.44 -29.35 -3.30
CA LYS A 193 -2.92 -28.80 -4.56
C LYS A 193 -1.83 -27.75 -4.32
N ILE A 194 -2.00 -26.84 -3.37
CA ILE A 194 -0.99 -25.82 -3.03
C ILE A 194 0.28 -26.49 -2.47
N SER A 195 0.13 -27.52 -1.64
CA SER A 195 1.26 -28.31 -1.12
C SER A 195 2.03 -29.02 -2.25
N LEU A 196 1.30 -29.67 -3.17
CA LEU A 196 1.86 -30.27 -4.39
C LEU A 196 2.58 -29.24 -5.26
N LEU A 197 1.99 -28.08 -5.47
CA LEU A 197 2.58 -26.99 -6.24
C LEU A 197 3.90 -26.52 -5.60
N ASN A 198 3.94 -26.39 -4.28
CA ASN A 198 5.15 -26.01 -3.56
C ASN A 198 6.24 -27.09 -3.66
N GLN A 199 5.88 -28.37 -3.65
CA GLN A 199 6.81 -29.47 -3.87
C GLN A 199 7.38 -29.45 -5.29
N GLU A 200 6.53 -29.24 -6.31
CA GLU A 200 6.97 -29.09 -7.70
C GLU A 200 7.90 -27.90 -7.88
N ILE A 201 7.59 -26.76 -7.27
CA ILE A 201 8.47 -25.58 -7.27
C ILE A 201 9.81 -25.90 -6.61
N GLY A 202 9.83 -26.67 -5.52
CA GLY A 202 11.06 -27.13 -4.86
C GLY A 202 11.92 -27.99 -5.79
N ILE A 203 11.32 -28.95 -6.48
CA ILE A 203 11.99 -29.81 -7.46
C ILE A 203 12.53 -28.98 -8.62
N LEU A 204 11.74 -28.02 -9.12
CA LEU A 204 12.14 -27.15 -10.22
C LEU A 204 13.33 -26.27 -9.85
N LYS A 205 13.35 -25.72 -8.62
CA LYS A 205 14.50 -24.95 -8.11
C LYS A 205 15.77 -25.78 -8.06
N GLU A 206 15.71 -27.04 -7.62
CA GLU A 206 16.92 -27.88 -7.61
C GLU A 206 17.36 -28.31 -9.00
N ARG A 207 16.44 -28.54 -9.94
CA ARG A 207 16.81 -28.76 -11.35
C ARG A 207 17.49 -27.54 -11.95
N ILE A 208 16.99 -26.34 -11.68
CA ILE A 208 17.64 -25.09 -12.12
C ILE A 208 19.05 -25.01 -11.54
N ARG A 209 19.23 -25.30 -10.25
CA ARG A 209 20.54 -25.30 -9.58
C ARG A 209 21.52 -26.29 -10.22
N MET A 210 21.07 -27.49 -10.58
CA MET A 210 21.87 -28.51 -11.28
C MET A 210 22.24 -28.09 -12.71
N ILE A 211 21.35 -27.37 -13.40
CA ILE A 211 21.64 -26.81 -14.73
C ILE A 211 22.64 -25.66 -14.61
N GLU A 212 22.50 -24.78 -13.62
CA GLU A 212 23.44 -23.69 -13.37
C GLU A 212 24.83 -24.20 -12.99
N SER A 213 24.92 -25.23 -12.13
CA SER A 213 26.20 -25.84 -11.76
C SER A 213 26.88 -26.50 -12.97
N SER A 214 26.14 -27.27 -13.76
CA SER A 214 26.68 -27.91 -14.98
C SER A 214 27.09 -26.90 -16.04
N GLN A 215 26.35 -25.79 -16.22
CA GLN A 215 26.78 -24.70 -17.10
C GLN A 215 28.04 -23.98 -16.57
N GLY A 216 28.17 -23.83 -15.25
CA GLY A 216 29.37 -23.31 -14.60
C GLY A 216 30.60 -24.17 -14.91
N GLU A 217 30.48 -25.49 -14.78
CA GLU A 217 31.55 -26.45 -15.09
C GLU A 217 31.91 -26.46 -16.58
N ILE A 218 30.92 -26.37 -17.48
CA ILE A 218 31.16 -26.30 -18.93
C ILE A 218 31.92 -25.02 -19.30
N LYS A 219 31.57 -23.86 -18.70
CA LYS A 219 32.29 -22.60 -18.92
C LYS A 219 33.72 -22.61 -18.38
N GLN A 220 33.97 -23.33 -17.28
CA GLN A 220 35.33 -23.49 -16.74
C GLN A 220 36.19 -24.39 -17.63
N LYS A 221 35.64 -25.49 -18.15
CA LYS A 221 36.36 -26.38 -19.09
C LYS A 221 36.67 -25.72 -20.43
N GLN A 222 35.84 -24.77 -20.89
CA GLN A 222 36.11 -24.00 -22.11
C GLN A 222 37.18 -22.91 -21.92
N LYS A 223 37.46 -22.44 -20.69
CA LYS A 223 38.53 -21.48 -20.40
C LYS A 223 39.92 -22.11 -20.18
N GLN A 224 39.98 -23.44 -20.02
CA GLN A 224 41.22 -24.20 -19.83
C GLN A 224 41.73 -24.88 -21.11
N LYS A 225 41.07 -24.67 -22.24
CA LYS A 225 41.56 -24.99 -23.58
C LYS A 225 41.94 -23.71 -24.31
#